data_AF-A0A024QFM0-F1
#
_entry.id   AF-A0A024QFM0-F1
#
_cell.length_a   1.000
_cell.length_b   1.000
_cell.length_c   1.000
_cell.angle_alpha   90.00
_cell.angle_beta   90.00
_cell.angle_gamma   90.00
#
_symmetry.space_group_name_H-M   'P 1'
#
loop_
_entity.id
_entity.type
_entity.pdbx_description
1 polymer ?
#
loop_
_entity_poly.entity_id
_entity_poly.type
_entity_poly.pdbx_seq_one_letter_code
_entity_poly.pdbx_strand_id
1 'polypeptide(L)' 'MTVYDVFETEKNQIDQLLHSGFKMTRITSNLDGDVVHMERIETNEQRTIRLTNPESRKYLTTLLIRQGREGTIT' A
#
# COMPACT_ATOMS: atom_id res chain seq x y z
N MET A 1 5.47 11.07 18.59
CA MET A 1 5.01 10.74 17.23
C MET A 1 3.53 11.07 17.18
N THR A 2 3.14 12.01 16.32
CA THR A 2 1.73 12.42 16.16
C THR A 2 1.01 11.45 15.24
N VAL A 3 -0.32 11.49 15.23
CA VAL A 3 -1.14 10.72 14.27
C VAL A 3 -0.77 11.08 12.84
N TYR A 4 -0.47 12.35 12.56
CA TYR A 4 -0.05 12.81 11.24
C TYR A 4 1.32 12.24 10.83
N ASP A 5 2.28 12.20 11.75
CA ASP A 5 3.62 11.64 11.47
C ASP A 5 3.54 10.16 11.08
N VAL A 6 2.64 9.40 11.74
CA VAL A 6 2.39 7.99 11.40
C VAL A 6 1.84 7.87 9.99
N PHE A 7 0.86 8.71 9.64
CA PHE A 7 0.29 8.75 8.29
C PHE A 7 1.35 9.07 7.24
N GLU A 8 2.15 10.12 7.46
CA GLU A 8 3.19 10.54 6.52
C GLU A 8 4.24 9.44 6.31
N THR A 9 4.64 8.77 7.39
CA THR A 9 5.59 7.64 7.35
C THR A 9 5.02 6.48 6.55
N GLU A 10 3.80 6.04 6.87
CA GLU A 10 3.14 4.92 6.19
C GLU A 10 2.88 5.22 4.71
N LYS A 11 2.42 6.44 4.38
CA LYS A 11 2.25 6.90 3.00
C LYS A 11 3.57 6.86 2.23
N ASN A 12 4.64 7.42 2.80
CA ASN A 12 5.95 7.45 2.15
C ASN A 12 6.51 6.05 1.90
N GLN A 13 6.27 5.09 2.80
CA GLN A 13 6.66 3.69 2.58
C GLN A 13 5.92 3.05 1.41
N ILE A 14 4.60 3.27 1.30
CA ILE A 14 3.81 2.81 0.17
C ILE A 14 4.35 3.41 -1.13
N ASP A 15 4.52 4.74 -1.15
CA ASP A 15 5.01 5.46 -2.32
C ASP A 15 6.40 4.96 -2.75
N GLN A 16 7.33 4.80 -1.81
CA GLN A 16 8.68 4.30 -2.11
C GLN A 16 8.66 2.91 -2.74
N LEU A 17 7.84 1.99 -2.23
CA LEU A 17 7.73 0.64 -2.77
C LEU A 17 7.09 0.64 -4.15
N LEU A 18 6.04 1.44 -4.37
CA LEU A 18 5.41 1.59 -5.69
C LEU A 18 6.38 2.19 -6.72
N HIS A 19 7.10 3.27 -6.38
CA HIS A 19 8.13 3.85 -7.26
C HIS A 19 9.28 2.89 -7.52
N SER A 20 9.57 2.02 -6.55
CA SER A 20 10.52 0.92 -6.68
C SER A 20 9.92 -0.28 -7.44
N GLY A 21 8.84 -0.13 -8.21
CA GLY A 21 8.32 -1.20 -9.06
C GLY A 21 7.69 -2.38 -8.31
N PHE A 22 7.45 -2.28 -7.01
CA PHE A 22 6.63 -3.26 -6.30
C PHE A 22 5.16 -3.10 -6.67
N LYS A 23 4.46 -4.22 -6.79
CA LYS A 23 3.02 -4.27 -7.03
C LYS A 23 2.33 -4.80 -5.78
N MET A 24 1.19 -4.23 -5.43
CA MET A 24 0.35 -4.76 -4.35
C MET A 24 -0.31 -6.05 -4.84
N THR A 25 -0.18 -7.13 -4.07
CA THR A 25 -0.73 -8.46 -4.44
C THR A 25 -1.85 -8.90 -3.53
N ARG A 26 -1.80 -8.51 -2.25
CA ARG A 26 -2.82 -8.87 -1.27
C ARG A 26 -2.91 -7.84 -0.15
N ILE A 27 -4.12 -7.60 0.34
CA ILE A 27 -4.36 -6.80 1.54
C ILE A 27 -5.16 -7.65 2.52
N THR A 28 -4.72 -7.68 3.77
CA THR A 28 -5.39 -8.38 4.87
C THR A 28 -5.71 -7.37 5.96
N SER A 29 -7.00 -7.10 6.19
CA SER A 29 -7.46 -6.17 7.22
C SER A 29 -7.72 -6.89 8.54
N ASN A 30 -7.27 -6.29 9.65
CA ASN A 30 -7.65 -6.71 11.00
C ASN A 30 -7.84 -5.50 11.93
N LEU A 31 -8.22 -5.77 13.18
CA LEU A 31 -8.52 -4.71 14.16
C LEU A 31 -7.30 -3.84 14.49
N ASP A 32 -6.09 -4.36 14.31
CA ASP A 32 -4.85 -3.66 14.60
C ASP A 32 -4.25 -2.97 13.35
N GLY A 33 -4.95 -3.01 12.21
CA GLY A 33 -4.53 -2.37 10.97
C GLY A 33 -4.60 -3.26 9.72
N ASP A 34 -4.21 -2.69 8.59
CA ASP A 34 -4.14 -3.41 7.31
C ASP A 34 -2.71 -3.90 7.07
N VAL A 35 -2.59 -5.14 6.60
CA VAL A 35 -1.32 -5.73 6.16
C VAL A 35 -1.33 -5.77 4.64
N VAL A 36 -0.42 -5.01 4.02
CA VAL A 36 -0.27 -4.90 2.56
C VAL A 36 0.92 -5.75 2.12
N HIS A 37 0.65 -6.77 1.32
CA HIS A 37 1.67 -7.59 0.67
C HIS A 37 1.99 -7.01 -0.69
N MET A 38 3.29 -6.84 -0.95
CA MET A 38 3.80 -6.29 -2.19
C MET A 38 4.92 -7.16 -2.74
N GLU A 39 5.00 -7.24 -4.05
CA GLU A 39 5.98 -8.08 -4.75
C GLU A 39 6.60 -7.34 -5.92
N ARG A 40 7.91 -7.54 -6.12
CA ARG A 40 8.64 -7.12 -7.31
C ARG A 40 9.01 -8.38 -8.10
N ILE A 41 8.30 -8.61 -9.21
CA ILE A 41 8.41 -9.84 -10.01
C ILE A 41 9.83 -10.03 -10.57
N GLU A 42 10.47 -8.95 -11.00
CA GLU A 42 11.81 -8.98 -11.62
C GLU A 42 12.88 -9.60 -10.71
N THR A 43 12.77 -9.36 -9.40
CA THR A 43 13.73 -9.83 -8.40
C THR A 43 13.16 -10.92 -7.49
N ASN A 44 11.90 -11.30 -7.70
CA ASN A 44 11.13 -12.15 -6.80
C ASN A 44 11.16 -11.67 -5.33
N GLU A 45 11.27 -10.36 -5.12
CA GLU A 45 11.34 -9.76 -3.78
C GLU A 45 9.94 -9.51 -3.24
N GLN A 46 9.71 -9.90 -1.98
CA GLN A 46 8.45 -9.68 -1.28
C GLN A 46 8.64 -8.72 -0.12
N ARG A 47 7.69 -7.80 0.05
CA ARG A 47 7.63 -6.84 1.16
C ARG A 47 6.24 -6.81 1.76
N THR A 48 6.20 -6.44 3.04
CA THR A 48 4.94 -6.29 3.77
C THR A 48 4.97 -4.99 4.55
N ILE A 49 3.91 -4.21 4.42
CA ILE A 49 3.70 -2.97 5.17
C ILE A 49 2.49 -3.16 6.07
N ARG A 50 2.57 -2.67 7.31
CA ARG A 50 1.43 -2.60 8.21
C ARG A 50 0.96 -1.15 8.32
N LEU A 51 -0.31 -0.92 8.00
CA LEU A 51 -0.96 0.38 8.10
C LEU A 51 -1.85 0.41 9.34
N THR A 52 -1.44 1.19 10.32
CA THR A 52 -2.17 1.40 11.57
C THR A 52 -3.01 2.67 11.51
N ASN A 53 -2.61 3.65 10.72
CA ASN A 53 -3.32 4.92 10.61
C ASN A 53 -4.54 4.81 9.66
N PRO A 54 -5.73 5.30 10.08
CA PRO A 54 -6.93 5.31 9.24
C PRO A 54 -6.79 6.05 7.90
N GLU A 55 -6.08 7.18 7.87
CA GLU A 55 -5.86 7.95 6.64
C GLU A 55 -4.94 7.21 5.66
N SER A 56 -3.98 6.43 6.16
CA SER A 56 -3.15 5.56 5.31
C SER A 56 -3.99 4.50 4.61
N ARG A 57 -4.96 3.90 5.32
CA ARG A 57 -5.88 2.91 4.73
C ARG A 57 -6.79 3.53 3.66
N LYS A 58 -7.22 4.76 3.87
CA LYS A 58 -7.99 5.53 2.87
C LYS A 58 -7.13 5.86 1.64
N TYR A 59 -5.87 6.24 1.87
CA TYR A 59 -4.92 6.48 0.80
C TYR A 59 -4.67 5.21 -0.02
N LEU A 60 -4.41 4.08 0.63
CA LEU A 60 -4.28 2.77 0.00
C LEU A 60 -5.51 2.42 -0.86
N THR A 61 -6.71 2.58 -0.32
CA THR A 61 -7.96 2.34 -1.05
C THR A 61 -8.06 3.22 -2.31
N THR A 62 -7.65 4.48 -2.22
CA THR A 62 -7.64 5.40 -3.36
C THR A 62 -6.68 4.92 -4.46
N LEU A 63 -5.51 4.39 -4.09
CA LEU A 63 -4.56 3.81 -5.03
C LEU A 63 -5.12 2.57 -5.74
N LEU A 64 -5.76 1.67 -5.00
CA LEU A 64 -6.39 0.47 -5.58
C LEU A 64 -7.51 0.83 -6.56
N ILE A 65 -8.35 1.80 -6.21
CA ILE A 65 -9.41 2.27 -7.11
C ILE A 65 -8.81 2.87 -8.38
N ARG A 66 -7.71 3.62 -8.28
CA ARG A 66 -7.01 4.16 -9.46
C ARG A 66 -6.46 3.04 -10.35
N GLN A 67 -5.78 2.06 -9.77
CA GLN A 67 -5.26 0.90 -10.51
C GLN A 67 -6.38 0.07 -11.16
N GLY A 68 -7.49 -0.13 -10.47
CA GLY A 68 -8.66 -0.84 -11.01
C GLY A 68 -9.34 -0.11 -12.17
N ARG A 69 -9.26 1.22 -12.22
CA ARG A 69 -9.79 2.04 -13.33
C ARG A 69 -8.88 2.05 -14.55
N GLU A 70 -7.59 1.76 -14.38
CA GLU A 70 -6.64 1.57 -15.47
C GLU A 70 -6.70 0.14 -16.06
N GLY A 71 -7.40 -0.78 -15.39
CA GLY A 71 -7.61 -2.18 -15.81
C GLY A 71 -8.87 -2.45 -16.65
N THR A 72 -9.46 -1.45 -17.31
CA THR A 72 -10.58 -1.66 -18.24
C THR A 72 -10.32 -0.94 -19.56
N ILE A 73 -9.42 -1.49 -20.38
CA ILE A 73 -9.47 -1.35 -21.84
C ILE A 73 -9.18 -2.74 -22.40
N THR A 74 -10.23 -3.47 -22.78
CA THR A 74 -10.41 -4.24 -24.02
C THR A 74 -11.78 -4.89 -23.96
#